data_AF-A0A5J9U1N5-F1
#
_entry.id   AF-A0A5J9U1N5-F1
#
_cell.length_a   1.000
_cell.length_b   1.000
_cell.length_c   1.000
_cell.angle_alpha   90.00
_cell.angle_beta   90.00
_cell.angle_gamma   90.00
#
_symmetry.space_group_name_H-M   'P 1'
#
loop_
_entity.id
_entity.type
_entity.pdbx_description
1 polymer ?
#
loop_
_entity_poly.entity_id
_entity_poly.type
_entity_poly.pdbx_seq_one_letter_code
_entity_poly.pdbx_strand_id
1 'polypeptide(L)'
;MYKEKISMMGVSDALACLVFTLLLSEARTTDAESVKLTTTPIFPQIPRSQTSKDFQVLVSVEAPAAAAGQKGRVPIDLAVVLNVGGGRSRLDSLKKAVRFIIWQLHDDDRLAVIGPSNTRLFGETATGFLDIRDDARRNAESSLDKLEPRPRDGQAQQQASGLKEAIKMISELPASTSSRASFIILVTDTKESDKLGRDFRRKNQQAVVHTFGLGAGHDPKALLSIAEESRGTYSFVDDDNADAIAGAVAVCVSGLKAVAAVGARLRLEAAAGSGVRIERVESGGYSSDVAGDKASGEVTVGALYAGEAKSFIVHLHVPAVPATSSSVVVEGACDKQHLLTTSFVTDDDASPTSTMLSVQRPLPDCIAVAATLQKVPVPVVMDHIAQFGVLDLVTTFVENEILELSSINSITPEVSAAMATKLQSRWEEFVQARQFWVGLDLGVFEVEINKMVSLLAAGSSPPEMATAYMFSWMSSYQMQRPTAMGSPSSVVPTFVTLSMQLTLQQLTATIVTAPGGGGGVCPPCECKDACVEAQPPPVFVPSGRHGDTTYNVNAAYPAELLDAINHSINQMYLALLQASNVKQCNSSGVEGQRPPRALA
;
A
#
# COMPACT_ATOMS: atom_id res chain seq x y z
N MET A 1 -41.29 3.27 -7.56
CA MET A 1 -40.32 3.80 -6.59
C MET A 1 -38.85 3.60 -6.99
N TYR A 2 -38.41 2.50 -7.63
CA TYR A 2 -37.02 2.40 -8.12
C TYR A 2 -36.74 3.23 -9.40
N LYS A 3 -37.75 3.39 -10.28
CA LYS A 3 -37.63 4.22 -11.50
C LYS A 3 -37.49 5.73 -11.23
N GLU A 4 -38.10 6.25 -10.18
CA GLU A 4 -38.05 7.69 -9.87
C GLU A 4 -36.75 8.11 -9.15
N LYS A 5 -36.09 7.22 -8.42
CA LYS A 5 -34.81 7.54 -7.75
C LYS A 5 -33.62 7.59 -8.72
N ILE A 6 -33.65 6.81 -9.80
CA ILE A 6 -32.58 6.83 -10.83
C ILE A 6 -32.64 8.09 -11.68
N SER A 7 -33.83 8.68 -11.88
CA SER A 7 -34.01 9.93 -12.64
C SER A 7 -33.47 11.18 -11.91
N MET A 8 -33.09 11.07 -10.63
CA MET A 8 -32.51 12.17 -9.84
C MET A 8 -31.00 11.99 -9.54
N MET A 9 -30.37 10.91 -10.02
CA MET A 9 -28.93 10.72 -9.85
C MET A 9 -28.18 11.59 -10.86
N GLY A 10 -27.28 12.44 -10.37
CA GLY A 10 -26.38 13.19 -11.24
C GLY A 10 -25.47 12.23 -12.01
N VAL A 11 -24.94 12.66 -13.15
CA VAL A 11 -24.01 11.88 -13.99
C VAL A 11 -22.84 11.31 -13.18
N SER A 12 -22.42 12.00 -12.11
CA SER A 12 -21.41 11.55 -11.15
C SER A 12 -21.82 10.30 -10.35
N ASP A 13 -23.07 10.24 -9.88
CA ASP A 13 -23.57 9.13 -9.05
C ASP A 13 -23.82 7.87 -9.89
N ALA A 14 -24.25 8.05 -11.14
CA ALA A 14 -24.39 6.96 -12.10
C ALA A 14 -23.04 6.36 -12.51
N LEU A 15 -22.01 7.21 -12.68
CA LEU A 15 -20.64 6.77 -12.96
C LEU A 15 -20.04 6.03 -11.75
N ALA A 16 -20.25 6.52 -10.54
CA ALA A 16 -19.84 5.84 -9.31
C ALA A 16 -20.53 4.48 -9.15
N CYS A 17 -21.84 4.38 -9.44
CA CYS A 17 -22.57 3.10 -9.43
C CYS A 17 -22.09 2.12 -10.52
N LEU A 18 -21.63 2.61 -11.66
CA LEU A 18 -21.11 1.75 -12.73
C LEU A 18 -19.71 1.24 -12.45
N VAL A 19 -18.84 2.10 -11.92
CA VAL A 19 -17.54 1.69 -11.39
C VAL A 19 -17.75 0.66 -10.28
N PHE A 20 -18.73 0.89 -9.39
CA PHE A 20 -19.10 -0.06 -8.35
C PHE A 20 -19.54 -1.43 -8.89
N THR A 21 -20.36 -1.48 -9.94
CA THR A 21 -20.78 -2.77 -10.54
C THR A 21 -19.67 -3.46 -11.33
N LEU A 22 -18.76 -2.72 -11.97
CA LEU A 22 -17.59 -3.29 -12.65
C LEU A 22 -16.57 -3.86 -11.65
N LEU A 23 -16.25 -3.11 -10.59
CA LEU A 23 -15.35 -3.57 -9.51
C LEU A 23 -15.91 -4.80 -8.78
N LEU A 24 -17.23 -4.84 -8.56
CA LEU A 24 -17.91 -6.02 -8.01
C LEU A 24 -17.93 -7.21 -8.98
N SER A 25 -17.85 -6.97 -10.31
CA SER A 25 -17.81 -8.05 -11.29
C SER A 25 -16.42 -8.70 -11.39
N GLU A 26 -15.35 -7.91 -11.31
CA GLU A 26 -13.97 -8.42 -11.21
C GLU A 26 -13.76 -9.21 -9.91
N ALA A 27 -14.38 -8.77 -8.81
CA ALA A 27 -14.36 -9.48 -7.53
C ALA A 27 -15.16 -10.81 -7.52
N ARG A 28 -15.98 -11.08 -8.54
CA ARG A 28 -16.81 -12.31 -8.65
C ARG A 28 -16.21 -13.38 -9.55
N THR A 29 -15.17 -13.08 -10.33
CA THR A 29 -14.56 -14.04 -11.28
C THR A 29 -13.26 -14.67 -10.80
N THR A 30 -12.76 -14.29 -9.62
CA THR A 30 -11.61 -14.97 -9.02
C THR A 30 -12.10 -16.13 -8.17
N ASP A 31 -12.01 -17.35 -8.70
CA ASP A 31 -11.82 -18.52 -7.85
C ASP A 31 -10.68 -18.19 -6.86
N ALA A 32 -10.78 -18.67 -5.62
CA ALA A 32 -9.81 -18.40 -4.55
C ALA A 32 -8.41 -18.88 -4.96
N GLU A 33 -7.67 -18.03 -5.68
CA GLU A 33 -6.32 -18.31 -6.11
C GLU A 33 -5.40 -18.33 -4.89
N SER A 34 -4.46 -19.26 -4.88
CA SER A 34 -3.35 -19.29 -3.92
C SER A 34 -2.47 -18.04 -4.05
N VAL A 35 -1.64 -17.76 -3.04
CA VAL A 35 -0.61 -16.72 -3.10
C VAL A 35 0.21 -16.83 -4.39
N LYS A 36 0.35 -15.72 -5.12
CA LYS A 36 1.07 -15.66 -6.39
C LYS A 36 2.51 -15.21 -6.15
N LEU A 37 3.45 -16.10 -6.44
CA LEU A 37 4.89 -15.85 -6.31
C LEU A 37 5.53 -15.75 -7.69
N THR A 38 6.17 -14.62 -7.99
CA THR A 38 6.83 -14.36 -9.28
C THR A 38 8.30 -14.04 -9.10
N THR A 39 9.12 -14.46 -10.06
CA THR A 39 10.55 -14.17 -10.12
C THR A 39 10.92 -13.75 -11.54
N THR A 40 11.38 -12.51 -11.70
CA THR A 40 11.68 -11.92 -13.01
C THR A 40 13.14 -11.46 -13.04
N PRO A 41 14.00 -12.03 -13.89
CA PRO A 41 15.38 -11.60 -13.99
C PRO A 41 15.50 -10.31 -14.81
N ILE A 42 16.51 -9.48 -14.52
CA ILE A 42 16.80 -8.27 -15.31
C ILE A 42 17.05 -8.57 -16.79
N PHE A 43 17.64 -9.74 -17.09
CA PHE A 43 17.76 -10.27 -18.44
C PHE A 43 17.31 -11.74 -18.48
N PRO A 44 16.51 -12.16 -19.46
CA PRO A 44 16.10 -13.57 -19.58
C PRO A 44 17.24 -14.49 -20.06
N GLN A 45 18.33 -13.90 -20.56
CA GLN A 45 19.46 -14.61 -21.15
C GLN A 45 20.79 -13.99 -20.70
N ILE A 46 21.80 -14.83 -20.49
CA ILE A 46 23.17 -14.41 -20.18
C ILE A 46 24.14 -15.23 -21.05
N PRO A 47 25.13 -14.62 -21.72
CA PRO A 47 26.15 -15.38 -22.46
C PRO A 47 26.81 -16.44 -21.59
N ARG A 48 27.06 -17.64 -22.14
CA ARG A 48 27.56 -18.78 -21.37
C ARG A 48 28.91 -18.53 -20.69
N SER A 49 29.83 -17.87 -21.39
CA SER A 49 31.17 -17.53 -20.92
C SER A 49 31.20 -16.33 -19.96
N GLN A 50 30.08 -15.65 -19.75
CA GLN A 50 30.01 -14.45 -18.93
C GLN A 50 29.63 -14.77 -17.49
N THR A 51 30.43 -14.21 -16.57
CA THR A 51 30.08 -14.08 -15.14
C THR A 51 29.43 -12.72 -14.92
N SER A 52 28.30 -12.69 -14.21
CA SER A 52 27.70 -11.46 -13.70
C SER A 52 27.95 -11.37 -12.20
N LYS A 53 28.51 -10.26 -11.72
CA LYS A 53 28.76 -10.04 -10.29
C LYS A 53 27.55 -9.45 -9.56
N ASP A 54 26.68 -8.80 -10.31
CA ASP A 54 25.49 -8.12 -9.79
C ASP A 54 24.33 -8.34 -10.76
N PHE A 55 23.71 -9.51 -10.70
CA PHE A 55 22.57 -9.88 -11.51
C PHE A 55 21.27 -9.70 -10.70
N GLN A 56 20.47 -8.72 -11.09
CA GLN A 56 19.26 -8.35 -10.36
C GLN A 56 18.07 -9.24 -10.74
N VAL A 57 17.32 -9.65 -9.73
CA VAL A 57 16.10 -10.45 -9.87
C VAL A 57 15.01 -9.79 -9.05
N LEU A 58 13.90 -9.43 -9.70
CA LEU A 58 12.67 -9.02 -9.03
C LEU A 58 11.96 -10.26 -8.49
N VAL A 59 11.73 -10.30 -7.18
CA VAL A 59 10.91 -11.32 -6.51
C VAL A 59 9.68 -10.63 -5.97
N SER A 60 8.49 -11.03 -6.42
CA SER A 60 7.24 -10.44 -5.95
C SER A 60 6.30 -11.51 -5.41
N VAL A 61 5.68 -11.23 -4.27
CA VAL A 61 4.62 -12.03 -3.68
C VAL A 61 3.35 -11.22 -3.63
N GLU A 62 2.26 -11.76 -4.15
CA GLU A 62 0.95 -11.13 -4.21
C GLU A 62 -0.06 -12.01 -3.49
N ALA A 63 -0.73 -11.43 -2.49
CA ALA A 63 -1.76 -12.12 -1.74
C ALA A 63 -3.03 -12.27 -2.59
N PRO A 64 -3.80 -13.34 -2.41
CA PRO A 64 -5.09 -13.48 -3.06
C PRO A 64 -6.00 -12.29 -2.79
N ALA A 65 -6.79 -11.90 -3.78
CA ALA A 65 -7.85 -10.92 -3.58
C ALA A 65 -8.87 -11.46 -2.56
N ALA A 66 -9.45 -10.58 -1.75
CA ALA A 66 -10.47 -10.98 -0.78
C ALA A 66 -11.72 -11.48 -1.53
N ALA A 67 -11.94 -12.80 -1.53
CA ALA A 67 -13.16 -13.37 -2.10
C ALA A 67 -14.39 -12.88 -1.31
N ALA A 68 -15.52 -12.72 -2.01
CA ALA A 68 -16.80 -12.38 -1.40
C ALA A 68 -17.19 -13.47 -0.37
N GLY A 69 -16.97 -13.20 0.91
CA GLY A 69 -17.27 -14.12 2.01
C GLY A 69 -16.10 -14.53 2.92
N GLN A 70 -14.91 -13.93 2.79
CA GLN A 70 -13.85 -13.96 3.83
C GLN A 70 -13.44 -15.38 4.30
N LYS A 71 -13.61 -16.43 3.48
CA LYS A 71 -13.12 -17.78 3.81
C LYS A 71 -11.58 -17.79 3.75
N GLY A 72 -10.92 -18.03 4.89
CA GLY A 72 -9.46 -18.12 4.98
C GLY A 72 -8.75 -16.87 5.51
N ARG A 73 -9.50 -15.84 5.93
CA ARG A 73 -8.95 -14.65 6.59
C ARG A 73 -8.45 -14.99 8.00
N VAL A 74 -7.34 -14.39 8.39
CA VAL A 74 -6.79 -14.47 9.75
C VAL A 74 -7.54 -13.48 10.67
N PRO A 75 -8.17 -13.94 11.76
CA PRO A 75 -8.80 -13.06 12.74
C PRO A 75 -7.81 -12.13 13.43
N ILE A 76 -8.24 -10.93 13.82
CA ILE A 76 -7.34 -9.93 14.42
C ILE A 76 -7.71 -9.54 15.85
N ASP A 77 -6.69 -9.20 16.63
CA ASP A 77 -6.79 -8.53 17.91
C ASP A 77 -6.27 -7.09 17.72
N LEU A 78 -7.19 -6.12 17.72
CA LEU A 78 -6.89 -4.71 17.45
C LEU A 78 -7.02 -3.86 18.71
N ALA A 79 -5.94 -3.19 19.12
CA ALA A 79 -5.98 -2.15 20.15
C ALA A 79 -5.85 -0.76 19.52
N VAL A 80 -6.76 0.16 19.85
CA VAL A 80 -6.73 1.55 19.38
C VAL A 80 -6.40 2.45 20.58
N VAL A 81 -5.28 3.16 20.49
CA VAL A 81 -4.80 4.10 21.51
C VAL A 81 -5.00 5.52 21.00
N LEU A 82 -5.83 6.29 21.70
CA LEU A 82 -6.14 7.67 21.37
C LEU A 82 -5.45 8.59 22.38
N ASN A 83 -4.38 9.27 21.98
CA ASN A 83 -3.70 10.29 22.79
C ASN A 83 -3.84 11.67 22.13
N VAL A 84 -5.04 12.23 22.15
CA VAL A 84 -5.33 13.46 21.40
C VAL A 84 -5.84 14.58 22.31
N GLY A 85 -5.12 15.69 22.29
CA GLY A 85 -5.58 17.01 22.73
C GLY A 85 -6.16 17.82 21.58
N GLY A 86 -6.58 19.06 21.83
CA GLY A 86 -6.96 19.98 20.73
C GLY A 86 -8.46 20.26 20.55
N GLY A 87 -9.31 19.87 21.49
CA GLY A 87 -10.72 20.31 21.51
C GLY A 87 -11.71 19.34 20.85
N ARG A 88 -12.98 19.76 20.77
CA ARG A 88 -14.10 18.86 20.46
C ARG A 88 -14.12 18.35 19.01
N SER A 89 -13.73 19.18 18.04
CA SER A 89 -13.77 18.82 16.60
C SER A 89 -12.87 17.63 16.25
N ARG A 90 -11.61 17.64 16.72
CA ARG A 90 -10.66 16.56 16.49
C ARG A 90 -11.12 15.26 17.17
N LEU A 91 -11.65 15.36 18.39
CA LEU A 91 -12.23 14.22 19.08
C LEU A 91 -13.46 13.67 18.35
N ASP A 92 -14.31 14.52 17.79
CA ASP A 92 -15.48 14.09 17.01
C ASP A 92 -15.05 13.32 15.74
N SER A 93 -14.00 13.77 15.05
CA SER A 93 -13.40 13.02 13.94
C SER A 93 -12.85 11.66 14.38
N LEU A 94 -12.22 11.58 15.55
CA LEU A 94 -11.76 10.30 16.10
C LEU A 94 -12.91 9.39 16.51
N LYS A 95 -13.98 9.93 17.10
CA LYS A 95 -15.20 9.17 17.38
C LYS A 95 -15.77 8.59 16.09
N LYS A 96 -15.81 9.36 14.99
CA LYS A 96 -16.20 8.85 13.66
C LYS A 96 -15.25 7.73 13.18
N ALA A 97 -13.95 7.90 13.34
CA ALA A 97 -12.95 6.89 12.97
C ALA A 97 -13.13 5.58 13.76
N VAL A 98 -13.34 5.67 15.08
CA VAL A 98 -13.53 4.48 15.93
C VAL A 98 -14.89 3.82 15.69
N ARG A 99 -15.96 4.59 15.45
CA ARG A 99 -17.24 4.03 14.98
C ARG A 99 -17.04 3.25 13.68
N PHE A 100 -16.31 3.82 12.74
CA PHE A 100 -15.99 3.13 11.49
C PHE A 100 -15.24 1.82 11.75
N ILE A 101 -14.22 1.81 12.62
CA ILE A 101 -13.53 0.57 13.03
C ILE A 101 -14.53 -0.47 13.57
N ILE A 102 -15.38 -0.07 14.52
CA ILE A 102 -16.37 -0.97 15.14
C ILE A 102 -17.25 -1.64 14.09
N TRP A 103 -17.61 -0.98 12.99
CA TRP A 103 -18.45 -1.54 11.93
C TRP A 103 -17.68 -2.29 10.83
N GLN A 104 -16.38 -2.05 10.70
CA GLN A 104 -15.56 -2.65 9.65
C GLN A 104 -14.88 -3.94 10.09
N LEU A 105 -14.73 -4.17 11.40
CA LEU A 105 -14.23 -5.43 11.95
C LEU A 105 -15.23 -6.57 11.78
N HIS A 106 -14.73 -7.79 11.69
CA HIS A 106 -15.51 -9.01 11.57
C HIS A 106 -15.93 -9.58 12.94
N ASP A 107 -16.87 -10.52 12.93
CA ASP A 107 -17.44 -11.06 14.19
C ASP A 107 -16.47 -11.95 14.98
N ASP A 108 -15.37 -12.37 14.35
CA ASP A 108 -14.26 -13.12 14.92
C ASP A 108 -13.12 -12.22 15.42
N ASP A 109 -13.25 -10.90 15.24
CA ASP A 109 -12.28 -9.90 15.69
C ASP A 109 -12.51 -9.44 17.12
N ARG A 110 -11.43 -8.97 17.73
CA ARG A 110 -11.44 -8.37 19.06
C ARG A 110 -10.93 -6.94 19.00
N LEU A 111 -11.64 -6.03 19.67
CA LEU A 111 -11.31 -4.62 19.73
C LEU A 111 -11.10 -4.15 21.17
N ALA A 112 -10.01 -3.42 21.42
CA ALA A 112 -9.81 -2.64 22.62
C ALA A 112 -9.64 -1.16 22.24
N VAL A 113 -10.22 -0.24 23.01
CA VAL A 113 -10.01 1.20 22.81
C VAL A 113 -9.58 1.84 24.13
N ILE A 114 -8.43 2.50 24.08
CA ILE A 114 -7.80 3.21 25.19
C ILE A 114 -7.89 4.70 24.88
N GLY A 115 -8.70 5.41 25.68
CA GLY A 115 -8.93 6.85 25.51
C GLY A 115 -7.79 7.73 26.04
N PRO A 116 -7.86 9.06 25.84
CA PRO A 116 -6.80 10.01 26.16
C PRO A 116 -6.38 10.10 27.63
N SER A 117 -7.22 9.65 28.56
CA SER A 117 -6.91 9.56 30.00
C SER A 117 -6.50 8.16 30.45
N ASN A 118 -6.08 7.30 29.51
CA ASN A 118 -5.82 5.86 29.73
C ASN A 118 -7.05 5.07 30.19
N THR A 119 -8.25 5.59 29.95
CA THR A 119 -9.49 4.92 30.26
C THR A 119 -9.78 3.88 29.19
N ARG A 120 -9.90 2.62 29.56
CA ARG A 120 -10.46 1.57 28.69
C ARG A 120 -11.94 1.86 28.49
N LEU A 121 -12.38 2.01 27.23
CA LEU A 121 -13.75 2.43 26.93
C LEU A 121 -14.78 1.31 27.01
N PHE A 122 -14.35 0.09 26.71
CA PHE A 122 -15.17 -1.11 26.72
C PHE A 122 -14.26 -2.34 26.86
N GLY A 123 -14.89 -3.52 26.94
CA GLY A 123 -14.18 -4.78 27.23
C GLY A 123 -14.09 -5.01 28.74
N GLU A 124 -15.23 -5.21 29.41
CA GLU A 124 -15.30 -5.61 30.83
C GLU A 124 -14.79 -7.05 31.08
N THR A 125 -14.23 -7.69 30.05
CA THR A 125 -13.62 -9.01 30.08
C THR A 125 -12.28 -8.96 30.83
N ALA A 126 -11.82 -10.12 31.32
CA ALA A 126 -10.53 -10.22 32.01
C ALA A 126 -9.34 -9.72 31.17
N THR A 127 -9.45 -9.77 29.85
CA THR A 127 -8.42 -9.32 28.90
C THR A 127 -8.55 -7.85 28.49
N GLY A 128 -9.70 -7.21 28.74
CA GLY A 128 -9.97 -5.84 28.31
C GLY A 128 -10.35 -5.69 26.83
N PHE A 129 -10.50 -6.80 26.09
CA PHE A 129 -10.94 -6.78 24.69
C PHE A 129 -12.44 -7.06 24.58
N LEU A 130 -13.08 -6.39 23.63
CA LEU A 130 -14.45 -6.62 23.21
C LEU A 130 -14.48 -7.58 22.02
N ASP A 131 -15.17 -8.71 22.16
CA ASP A 131 -15.54 -9.54 21.02
C ASP A 131 -16.58 -8.80 20.19
N ILE A 132 -16.28 -8.56 18.91
CA ILE A 132 -17.13 -7.79 18.02
C ILE A 132 -18.35 -8.64 17.66
N ARG A 133 -19.50 -8.42 18.31
CA ARG A 133 -20.81 -9.04 18.01
C ARG A 133 -21.88 -7.96 17.92
N ASP A 134 -23.00 -8.19 17.23
CA ASP A 134 -23.98 -7.13 16.89
C ASP A 134 -24.44 -6.26 18.08
N ASP A 135 -24.74 -6.90 19.20
CA ASP A 135 -25.12 -6.27 20.47
C ASP A 135 -23.94 -5.55 21.15
N ALA A 136 -22.74 -6.09 21.06
CA ALA A 136 -21.50 -5.46 21.53
C ALA A 136 -21.13 -4.20 20.70
N ARG A 137 -21.37 -4.20 19.38
CA ARG A 137 -21.08 -3.06 18.49
C ARG A 137 -21.86 -1.81 18.92
N ARG A 138 -23.17 -1.93 19.13
CA ARG A 138 -24.02 -0.80 19.56
C ARG A 138 -23.63 -0.25 20.94
N ASN A 139 -23.31 -1.14 21.87
CA ASN A 139 -22.85 -0.74 23.22
C ASN A 139 -21.49 -0.03 23.19
N ALA A 140 -20.58 -0.48 22.32
CA ALA A 140 -19.29 0.17 22.09
C ALA A 140 -19.48 1.58 21.52
N GLU A 141 -20.38 1.77 20.55
CA GLU A 141 -20.68 3.09 19.98
C GLU A 141 -21.19 4.08 21.03
N SER A 142 -22.14 3.66 21.88
CA SER A 142 -22.67 4.51 22.96
C SER A 142 -21.58 4.89 23.97
N SER A 143 -20.59 4.01 24.18
CA SER A 143 -19.47 4.28 25.08
C SER A 143 -18.48 5.30 24.50
N LEU A 144 -18.44 5.50 23.18
CA LEU A 144 -17.63 6.55 22.56
C LEU A 144 -18.13 7.96 22.90
N ASP A 145 -19.41 8.13 23.20
CA ASP A 145 -19.94 9.44 23.58
C ASP A 145 -19.35 9.93 24.91
N LYS A 146 -18.91 9.00 25.76
CA LYS A 146 -18.25 9.26 27.05
C LYS A 146 -16.79 9.70 26.92
N LEU A 147 -16.19 9.62 25.73
CA LEU A 147 -14.83 10.10 25.52
C LEU A 147 -14.78 11.62 25.69
N GLU A 148 -13.83 12.04 26.52
CA GLU A 148 -13.44 13.43 26.72
C GLU A 148 -12.04 13.67 26.14
N PRO A 149 -11.77 14.88 25.62
CA PRO A 149 -10.44 15.21 25.13
C PRO A 149 -9.45 15.27 26.28
N ARG A 150 -8.16 15.03 25.98
CA ARG A 150 -7.10 15.18 26.98
C ARG A 150 -7.15 16.59 27.61
N PRO A 151 -7.16 16.72 28.95
CA PRO A 151 -7.17 18.01 29.63
C PRO A 151 -5.96 18.88 29.21
N ARG A 152 -6.18 20.20 29.06
CA ARG A 152 -5.11 21.16 28.74
C ARG A 152 -4.18 21.42 29.93
N ASP A 153 -4.70 21.33 31.15
CA ASP A 153 -3.98 21.67 32.39
C ASP A 153 -3.71 20.40 33.20
N GLY A 154 -2.49 19.85 33.11
CA GLY A 154 -2.06 18.77 34.01
C GLY A 154 -1.07 17.78 33.42
N GLN A 155 0.22 18.07 33.62
CA GLN A 155 1.38 17.17 33.62
C GLN A 155 1.58 16.22 32.42
N ALA A 156 2.62 16.52 31.65
CA ALA A 156 3.24 15.69 30.61
C ALA A 156 3.72 14.28 31.07
N GLN A 157 3.39 13.84 32.29
CA GLN A 157 3.92 12.62 32.90
C GLN A 157 3.09 11.35 32.65
N GLN A 158 1.88 11.44 32.05
CA GLN A 158 1.00 10.28 31.78
C GLN A 158 0.88 9.91 30.28
N GLN A 159 1.78 10.40 29.43
CA GLN A 159 1.65 10.29 27.97
C GLN A 159 2.10 8.91 27.43
N ALA A 160 3.07 8.27 28.10
CA ALA A 160 3.59 6.96 27.72
C ALA A 160 2.76 5.76 28.23
N SER A 161 1.63 5.97 28.91
CA SER A 161 0.88 4.87 29.55
C SER A 161 -0.13 4.18 28.63
N GLY A 162 -0.71 4.87 27.65
CA GLY A 162 -1.74 4.29 26.79
C GLY A 162 -1.19 3.19 25.88
N LEU A 163 -0.05 3.45 25.22
CA LEU A 163 0.64 2.43 24.43
C LEU A 163 1.17 1.29 25.30
N LYS A 164 1.72 1.59 26.49
CA LYS A 164 2.17 0.56 27.44
C LYS A 164 1.02 -0.35 27.88
N GLU A 165 -0.15 0.23 28.10
CA GLU A 165 -1.36 -0.51 28.44
C GLU A 165 -1.85 -1.38 27.28
N ALA A 166 -1.85 -0.87 26.04
CA ALA A 166 -2.18 -1.68 24.85
C ALA A 166 -1.23 -2.88 24.69
N ILE A 167 0.08 -2.65 24.84
CA ILE A 167 1.08 -3.72 24.80
C ILE A 167 0.81 -4.76 25.89
N LYS A 168 0.54 -4.30 27.11
CA LYS A 168 0.24 -5.17 28.25
C LYS A 168 -1.00 -6.02 27.94
N MET A 169 -2.09 -5.39 27.47
CA MET A 169 -3.32 -6.09 27.10
C MET A 169 -3.09 -7.15 26.03
N ILE A 170 -2.31 -6.86 24.99
CA ILE A 170 -1.96 -7.86 23.96
C ILE A 170 -1.09 -8.98 24.55
N SER A 171 -0.12 -8.67 25.41
CA SER A 171 0.74 -9.68 26.03
C SER A 171 0.01 -10.59 27.03
N GLU A 172 -1.11 -10.13 27.57
CA GLU A 172 -1.98 -10.90 28.48
C GLU A 172 -3.03 -11.71 27.71
N LEU A 173 -3.15 -11.53 26.39
CA LEU A 173 -3.99 -12.40 25.59
C LEU A 173 -3.45 -13.84 25.68
N PRO A 174 -4.34 -14.85 25.79
CA PRO A 174 -3.92 -16.23 25.77
C PRO A 174 -3.06 -16.48 24.54
N ALA A 175 -1.94 -17.20 24.71
CA ALA A 175 -1.19 -17.73 23.58
C ALA A 175 -2.17 -18.56 22.74
N SER A 176 -2.62 -17.96 21.64
CA SER A 176 -3.74 -18.50 20.89
C SER A 176 -3.31 -19.79 20.21
N THR A 177 -4.13 -20.83 20.30
CA THR A 177 -3.98 -22.03 19.48
C THR A 177 -4.36 -21.78 18.02
N SER A 178 -4.99 -20.64 17.71
CA SER A 178 -5.20 -20.15 16.35
C SER A 178 -4.26 -19.00 16.04
N SER A 179 -3.67 -19.03 14.85
CA SER A 179 -2.99 -17.93 14.19
C SER A 179 -3.91 -16.69 14.17
N ARG A 180 -3.68 -15.73 15.08
CA ARG A 180 -4.37 -14.43 15.12
C ARG A 180 -3.34 -13.33 14.98
N ALA A 181 -3.67 -12.29 14.23
CA ALA A 181 -2.77 -11.15 14.07
C ALA A 181 -3.06 -10.07 15.12
N SER A 182 -2.03 -9.59 15.81
CA SER A 182 -2.16 -8.53 16.80
C SER A 182 -1.70 -7.19 16.24
N PHE A 183 -2.56 -6.17 16.32
CA PHE A 183 -2.26 -4.82 15.82
C PHE A 183 -2.56 -3.76 16.88
N ILE A 184 -1.79 -2.68 16.86
CA ILE A 184 -2.06 -1.45 17.60
C ILE A 184 -2.17 -0.30 16.61
N ILE A 185 -3.23 0.50 16.71
CA ILE A 185 -3.31 1.83 16.09
C ILE A 185 -3.07 2.87 17.18
N LEU A 186 -1.98 3.62 17.07
CA LEU A 186 -1.68 4.75 17.95
C LEU A 186 -1.98 6.06 17.21
N VAL A 187 -2.91 6.86 17.74
CA VAL A 187 -3.20 8.20 17.21
C VAL A 187 -2.82 9.25 18.25
N THR A 188 -1.91 10.16 17.91
CA THR A 188 -1.42 11.18 18.85
C THR A 188 -1.20 12.53 18.19
N ASP A 189 -1.46 13.60 18.95
CA ASP A 189 -1.17 14.98 18.59
C ASP A 189 -0.03 15.59 19.42
N THR A 190 0.69 14.75 20.17
CA THR A 190 1.68 15.19 21.15
C THR A 190 3.08 14.70 20.82
N LYS A 191 4.06 15.41 21.37
CA LYS A 191 5.46 14.97 21.37
C LYS A 191 5.62 13.79 22.32
N GLU A 192 5.52 12.58 21.79
CA GLU A 192 5.81 11.35 22.52
C GLU A 192 7.30 11.29 22.87
N SER A 193 7.66 10.73 24.04
CA SER A 193 9.07 10.58 24.41
C SER A 193 9.71 9.38 23.69
N ASP A 194 10.86 9.61 23.02
CA ASP A 194 11.78 8.60 22.44
C ASP A 194 12.08 7.37 23.32
N LYS A 195 11.82 7.44 24.63
CA LYS A 195 12.00 6.32 25.56
C LYS A 195 11.00 5.18 25.31
N LEU A 196 9.89 5.44 24.63
CA LEU A 196 8.80 4.49 24.43
C LEU A 196 9.11 3.41 23.38
N GLY A 197 9.78 3.75 22.28
CA GLY A 197 10.25 2.76 21.28
C GLY A 197 11.24 1.76 21.88
N ARG A 198 12.28 2.25 22.58
CA ARG A 198 13.25 1.35 23.24
C ARG A 198 12.64 0.42 24.29
N ASP A 199 11.58 0.85 24.99
CA ASP A 199 10.81 0.02 25.92
C ASP A 199 9.95 -1.02 25.15
N PHE A 200 9.41 -0.66 23.97
CA PHE A 200 8.66 -1.53 23.07
C PHE A 200 9.50 -2.74 22.63
N ARG A 201 10.72 -2.49 22.14
CA ARG A 201 11.67 -3.53 21.65
C ARG A 201 11.97 -4.64 22.66
N ARG A 202 11.92 -4.36 23.98
CA ARG A 202 12.28 -5.33 25.03
C ARG A 202 11.11 -6.19 25.50
N LYS A 203 9.86 -5.76 25.29
CA LYS A 203 8.67 -6.37 25.89
C LYS A 203 7.64 -6.86 24.90
N ASN A 204 7.66 -6.40 23.65
CA ASN A 204 6.66 -6.77 22.66
C ASN A 204 7.32 -7.30 21.38
N GLN A 205 7.16 -8.60 21.12
CA GLN A 205 7.57 -9.24 19.87
C GLN A 205 6.37 -9.65 18.99
N GLN A 206 5.13 -9.36 19.42
CA GLN A 206 3.94 -9.99 18.85
C GLN A 206 2.99 -9.03 18.12
N ALA A 207 2.98 -7.73 18.45
CA ALA A 207 2.06 -6.77 17.84
C ALA A 207 2.74 -5.80 16.86
N VAL A 208 2.07 -5.52 15.74
CA VAL A 208 2.46 -4.50 14.76
C VAL A 208 1.80 -3.17 15.13
N VAL A 209 2.54 -2.06 15.19
CA VAL A 209 2.04 -0.74 15.59
C VAL A 209 1.98 0.21 14.40
N HIS A 210 0.76 0.59 14.01
CA HIS A 210 0.52 1.67 13.05
C HIS A 210 0.35 2.98 13.80
N THR A 211 1.15 3.99 13.48
CA THR A 211 1.16 5.29 14.16
C THR A 211 0.57 6.38 13.28
N PHE A 212 -0.20 7.28 13.89
CA PHE A 212 -0.84 8.43 13.25
C PHE A 212 -0.47 9.70 14.01
N GLY A 213 0.35 10.54 13.38
CA GLY A 213 0.66 11.88 13.85
C GLY A 213 -0.38 12.89 13.36
N LEU A 214 -0.89 13.73 14.26
CA LEU A 214 -1.88 14.76 13.94
C LEU A 214 -1.30 16.17 14.08
N GLY A 215 -1.31 16.91 12.97
CA GLY A 215 -0.95 18.33 12.94
C GLY A 215 0.54 18.61 13.14
N ALA A 216 0.91 19.83 13.51
CA ALA A 216 2.32 20.18 13.78
C ALA A 216 2.77 19.84 15.21
N GLY A 217 1.86 19.38 16.07
CA GLY A 217 2.10 19.18 17.50
C GLY A 217 2.77 17.87 17.88
N HIS A 218 2.72 16.85 17.01
CA HIS A 218 3.29 15.53 17.29
C HIS A 218 4.79 15.47 17.02
N ASP A 219 5.43 14.42 17.53
CA ASP A 219 6.82 14.09 17.20
C ASP A 219 6.86 13.04 16.07
N PRO A 220 7.14 13.41 14.82
CA PRO A 220 7.17 12.47 13.70
C PRO A 220 8.28 11.43 13.85
N LYS A 221 9.42 11.77 14.47
CA LYS A 221 10.56 10.87 14.63
C LYS A 221 10.25 9.76 15.61
N ALA A 222 9.67 10.10 16.76
CA ALA A 222 9.27 9.11 17.75
C ALA A 222 8.23 8.13 17.17
N LEU A 223 7.26 8.63 16.40
CA LEU A 223 6.21 7.80 15.81
C LEU A 223 6.69 6.92 14.67
N LEU A 224 7.59 7.42 13.82
CA LEU A 224 8.24 6.60 12.79
C LEU A 224 9.05 5.47 13.45
N SER A 225 9.85 5.79 14.48
CA SER A 225 10.65 4.78 15.20
C SER A 225 9.79 3.68 15.81
N ILE A 226 8.66 4.01 16.44
CA ILE A 226 7.72 3.01 16.99
C ILE A 226 7.14 2.12 15.87
N ALA A 227 6.78 2.71 14.74
CA ALA A 227 6.24 1.97 13.60
C ALA A 227 7.30 1.02 13.01
N GLU A 228 8.50 1.51 12.72
CA GLU A 228 9.60 0.71 12.15
C GLU A 228 10.01 -0.45 13.07
N GLU A 229 10.15 -0.20 14.37
CA GLU A 229 10.52 -1.24 15.35
C GLU A 229 9.49 -2.38 15.43
N SER A 230 8.23 -2.09 15.15
CA SER A 230 7.13 -3.07 15.16
C SER A 230 6.72 -3.57 13.77
N ARG A 231 7.42 -3.13 12.71
CA ARG A 231 7.06 -3.40 11.29
C ARG A 231 5.67 -2.89 10.91
N GLY A 232 5.22 -1.83 11.56
CA GLY A 232 4.01 -1.10 11.22
C GLY A 232 4.28 0.05 10.25
N THR A 233 3.34 0.98 10.17
CA THR A 233 3.45 2.15 9.28
C THR A 233 3.20 3.42 10.04
N TYR A 234 3.90 4.49 9.66
CA TYR A 234 3.64 5.83 10.14
C TYR A 234 2.83 6.61 9.11
N SER A 235 1.73 7.21 9.54
CA SER A 235 0.86 8.09 8.76
C SER A 235 0.78 9.46 9.41
N PHE A 236 0.57 10.48 8.59
CA PHE A 236 0.48 11.86 9.00
C PHE A 236 -0.81 12.50 8.49
N VAL A 237 -1.54 13.20 9.35
CA VAL A 237 -2.73 13.98 8.98
C VAL A 237 -2.51 15.44 9.34
N ASP A 238 -2.65 16.31 8.35
CA ASP A 238 -2.48 17.76 8.50
C ASP A 238 -3.63 18.35 9.34
N ASP A 239 -3.35 19.44 10.06
CA ASP A 239 -4.36 20.19 10.81
C ASP A 239 -5.46 20.74 9.90
N ASP A 240 -5.10 21.10 8.66
CA ASP A 240 -6.04 21.55 7.64
C ASP A 240 -7.02 20.44 7.19
N ASN A 241 -6.71 19.17 7.52
CA ASN A 241 -7.50 17.99 7.18
C ASN A 241 -7.98 17.24 8.43
N ALA A 242 -8.18 17.94 9.56
CA ALA A 242 -8.58 17.32 10.82
C ALA A 242 -9.97 16.64 10.78
N ASP A 243 -10.84 17.02 9.85
CA ASP A 243 -12.11 16.35 9.56
C ASP A 243 -11.92 15.04 8.78
N ALA A 244 -10.77 14.86 8.14
CA ALA A 244 -10.41 13.73 7.32
C ALA A 244 -9.61 12.62 8.05
N ILE A 245 -9.41 12.75 9.37
CA ILE A 245 -8.74 11.73 10.22
C ILE A 245 -9.41 10.35 10.06
N ALA A 246 -10.74 10.31 9.99
CA ALA A 246 -11.48 9.06 9.78
C ALA A 246 -11.12 8.38 8.45
N GLY A 247 -10.88 9.16 7.39
CA GLY A 247 -10.41 8.63 6.11
C GLY A 247 -9.02 8.00 6.23
N ALA A 248 -8.10 8.64 6.94
CA ALA A 248 -6.73 8.14 7.09
C ALA A 248 -6.70 6.83 7.88
N VAL A 249 -7.48 6.77 8.97
CA VAL A 249 -7.65 5.54 9.76
C VAL A 249 -8.35 4.45 8.94
N ALA A 250 -9.33 4.81 8.12
CA ALA A 250 -10.03 3.86 7.25
C ALA A 250 -9.11 3.17 6.24
N VAL A 251 -8.14 3.89 5.65
CA VAL A 251 -7.11 3.30 4.77
C VAL A 251 -6.38 2.17 5.52
N CYS A 252 -5.89 2.43 6.73
CA CYS A 252 -5.16 1.43 7.50
C CYS A 252 -6.05 0.24 7.89
N VAL A 253 -7.22 0.50 8.47
CA VAL A 253 -8.15 -0.53 8.96
C VAL A 253 -8.65 -1.42 7.83
N SER A 254 -8.79 -0.88 6.62
CA SER A 254 -9.21 -1.66 5.45
C SER A 254 -8.21 -2.76 5.05
N GLY A 255 -6.92 -2.58 5.33
CA GLY A 255 -5.92 -3.64 5.25
C GLY A 255 -6.01 -4.62 6.42
N LEU A 256 -6.13 -4.10 7.65
CA LEU A 256 -6.19 -4.93 8.87
C LEU A 256 -7.39 -5.87 8.91
N LYS A 257 -8.56 -5.47 8.39
CA LYS A 257 -9.73 -6.36 8.31
C LYS A 257 -9.58 -7.47 7.26
N ALA A 258 -8.55 -7.43 6.42
CA ALA A 258 -8.35 -8.32 5.29
C ALA A 258 -7.01 -9.07 5.38
N VAL A 259 -6.55 -9.44 6.58
CA VAL A 259 -5.32 -10.25 6.72
C VAL A 259 -5.51 -11.61 6.08
N ALA A 260 -4.72 -11.90 5.06
CA ALA A 260 -4.73 -13.15 4.32
C ALA A 260 -3.74 -14.18 4.90
N ALA A 261 -2.63 -13.70 5.46
CA ALA A 261 -1.62 -14.56 6.08
C ALA A 261 -0.85 -13.82 7.18
N VAL A 262 -0.31 -14.57 8.13
CA VAL A 262 0.65 -14.11 9.14
C VAL A 262 1.90 -14.99 9.14
N GLY A 263 2.99 -14.46 9.70
CA GLY A 263 4.28 -15.15 9.67
C GLY A 263 4.87 -15.33 8.27
N ALA A 264 4.39 -14.53 7.31
CA ALA A 264 4.80 -14.58 5.92
C ALA A 264 6.31 -14.35 5.80
N ARG A 265 6.99 -15.30 5.17
CA ARG A 265 8.44 -15.32 4.92
C ARG A 265 8.71 -15.74 3.49
N LEU A 266 9.67 -15.07 2.86
CA LEU A 266 10.23 -15.49 1.58
C LEU A 266 11.61 -16.10 1.83
N ARG A 267 11.76 -17.38 1.53
CA ARG A 267 13.06 -18.05 1.54
C ARG A 267 13.64 -18.05 0.14
N LEU A 268 14.92 -17.74 0.07
CA LEU A 268 15.70 -17.61 -1.15
C LEU A 268 16.80 -18.67 -1.10
N GLU A 269 16.90 -19.52 -2.11
CA GLU A 269 17.92 -20.56 -2.19
C GLU A 269 18.64 -20.48 -3.53
N ALA A 270 19.95 -20.21 -3.50
CA ALA A 270 20.77 -20.25 -4.69
C ALA A 270 20.89 -21.69 -5.21
N ALA A 271 20.93 -21.86 -6.52
CA ALA A 271 21.01 -23.17 -7.15
C ALA A 271 22.25 -23.96 -6.68
N ALA A 272 22.02 -25.07 -5.97
CA ALA A 272 23.09 -25.90 -5.40
C ALA A 272 24.07 -26.40 -6.48
N GLY A 273 25.37 -26.37 -6.19
CA GLY A 273 26.42 -26.84 -7.10
C GLY A 273 26.64 -25.98 -8.36
N SER A 274 25.90 -24.89 -8.54
CA SER A 274 26.01 -24.00 -9.72
C SER A 274 27.03 -22.87 -9.56
N GLY A 275 27.50 -22.62 -8.33
CA GLY A 275 28.34 -21.48 -7.97
C GLY A 275 27.61 -20.12 -7.92
N VAL A 276 26.28 -20.11 -8.09
CA VAL A 276 25.45 -18.92 -7.87
C VAL A 276 25.45 -18.57 -6.39
N ARG A 277 25.52 -17.27 -6.06
CA ARG A 277 25.50 -16.77 -4.68
C ARG A 277 24.55 -15.58 -4.55
N ILE A 278 23.86 -15.48 -3.43
CA ILE A 278 23.04 -14.32 -3.06
C ILE A 278 23.96 -13.29 -2.40
N GLU A 279 24.11 -12.11 -3.02
CA GLU A 279 25.02 -11.08 -2.52
C GLU A 279 24.33 -10.12 -1.56
N ARG A 280 23.10 -9.69 -1.88
CA ARG A 280 22.26 -8.82 -1.04
C ARG A 280 20.80 -8.84 -1.50
N VAL A 281 19.91 -8.35 -0.66
CA VAL A 281 18.48 -8.18 -0.97
C VAL A 281 18.08 -6.73 -0.66
N GLU A 282 17.51 -6.03 -1.63
CA GLU A 282 16.83 -4.75 -1.41
C GLU A 282 15.42 -5.06 -0.90
N SER A 283 15.25 -5.00 0.42
CA SER A 283 14.02 -5.38 1.11
C SER A 283 13.17 -4.20 1.60
N GLY A 284 13.58 -2.96 1.34
CA GLY A 284 12.91 -1.77 1.88
C GLY A 284 12.98 -1.76 3.41
N GLY A 285 11.83 -1.62 4.08
CA GLY A 285 11.72 -1.67 5.54
C GLY A 285 11.64 -3.09 6.11
N TYR A 286 11.59 -4.12 5.26
CA TYR A 286 11.51 -5.50 5.72
C TYR A 286 12.89 -6.03 6.12
N SER A 287 12.93 -6.79 7.23
CA SER A 287 14.15 -7.47 7.65
C SER A 287 14.50 -8.55 6.62
N SER A 288 15.74 -8.51 6.14
CA SER A 288 16.31 -9.56 5.30
C SER A 288 17.62 -10.05 5.91
N ASP A 289 17.90 -11.35 5.74
CA ASP A 289 19.15 -11.98 6.13
C ASP A 289 19.66 -12.82 4.95
N VAL A 290 20.98 -12.80 4.76
CA VAL A 290 21.66 -13.64 3.78
C VAL A 290 22.70 -14.45 4.55
N ALA A 291 22.62 -15.77 4.42
CA ALA A 291 23.52 -16.68 5.11
C ALA A 291 24.98 -16.38 4.77
N GLY A 292 25.89 -16.64 5.72
CA GLY A 292 27.32 -16.33 5.56
C GLY A 292 28.00 -17.05 4.38
N ASP A 293 27.46 -18.20 3.97
CA ASP A 293 27.90 -18.95 2.78
C ASP A 293 27.31 -18.41 1.47
N LYS A 294 26.38 -17.46 1.55
CA LYS A 294 25.63 -16.84 0.44
C LYS A 294 24.81 -17.83 -0.38
N ALA A 295 24.51 -19.02 0.17
CA ALA A 295 23.72 -20.04 -0.49
C ALA A 295 22.22 -19.85 -0.26
N SER A 296 21.83 -19.23 0.85
CA SER A 296 20.43 -18.96 1.19
C SER A 296 20.22 -17.56 1.77
N GLY A 297 18.98 -17.09 1.73
CA GLY A 297 18.54 -15.88 2.42
C GLY A 297 17.06 -15.96 2.79
N GLU A 298 16.61 -15.06 3.65
CA GLU A 298 15.20 -14.96 4.07
C GLU A 298 14.79 -13.50 4.17
N VAL A 299 13.57 -13.18 3.71
CA VAL A 299 12.90 -11.89 3.93
C VAL A 299 11.67 -12.12 4.81
N THR A 300 11.61 -11.43 5.94
CA THR A 300 10.48 -11.55 6.86
C THR A 300 9.45 -10.45 6.58
N VAL A 301 8.29 -10.84 6.03
CA VAL A 301 7.19 -9.93 5.68
C VAL A 301 6.22 -9.73 6.86
N GLY A 302 5.89 -10.81 7.58
CA GLY A 302 4.96 -10.76 8.71
C GLY A 302 3.50 -10.93 8.28
N ALA A 303 2.64 -9.95 8.53
CA ALA A 303 1.26 -9.99 8.06
C ALA A 303 1.18 -9.58 6.58
N LEU A 304 0.37 -10.27 5.79
CA LEU A 304 0.10 -9.94 4.39
C LEU A 304 -1.42 -9.76 4.20
N TYR A 305 -1.83 -8.64 3.61
CA TYR A 305 -3.25 -8.29 3.42
C TYR A 305 -3.75 -8.78 2.06
N ALA A 306 -5.04 -9.05 1.94
CA ALA A 306 -5.64 -9.52 0.70
C ALA A 306 -5.46 -8.51 -0.45
N GLY A 307 -4.99 -9.01 -1.60
CA GLY A 307 -4.61 -8.21 -2.76
C GLY A 307 -3.36 -7.34 -2.58
N GLU A 308 -2.64 -7.47 -1.46
CA GLU A 308 -1.37 -6.76 -1.24
C GLU A 308 -0.23 -7.47 -1.97
N ALA A 309 0.63 -6.70 -2.64
CA ALA A 309 1.85 -7.19 -3.26
C ALA A 309 3.10 -6.66 -2.55
N LYS A 310 4.12 -7.50 -2.42
CA LYS A 310 5.46 -7.14 -1.93
C LYS A 310 6.50 -7.54 -2.95
N SER A 311 7.32 -6.58 -3.34
CA SER A 311 8.38 -6.73 -4.32
C SER A 311 9.76 -6.48 -3.70
N PHE A 312 10.75 -7.27 -4.11
CA PHE A 312 12.12 -7.22 -3.61
C PHE A 312 13.10 -7.38 -4.76
N ILE A 313 14.27 -6.73 -4.69
CA ILE A 313 15.35 -6.97 -5.65
C ILE A 313 16.43 -7.84 -4.99
N VAL A 314 16.63 -9.04 -5.54
CA VAL A 314 17.68 -9.96 -5.12
C VAL A 314 18.88 -9.80 -6.05
N HIS A 315 20.05 -9.52 -5.48
CA HIS A 315 21.30 -9.36 -6.21
C HIS A 315 22.09 -10.66 -6.16
N LEU A 316 22.33 -11.25 -7.33
CA LEU A 316 23.02 -12.53 -7.47
C LEU A 316 24.40 -12.36 -8.10
N HIS A 317 25.38 -13.08 -7.57
CA HIS A 317 26.60 -13.39 -8.32
C HIS A 317 26.36 -14.67 -9.12
N VAL A 318 26.40 -14.56 -10.44
CA VAL A 318 26.10 -15.65 -11.39
C VAL A 318 27.37 -16.00 -12.19
N PRO A 319 27.99 -17.18 -11.95
CA PRO A 319 29.24 -17.55 -12.62
C PRO A 319 29.04 -17.95 -14.09
N ALA A 320 30.13 -17.96 -14.86
CA ALA A 320 30.15 -18.56 -16.19
C ALA A 320 29.94 -20.08 -16.12
N VAL A 321 29.29 -20.65 -17.14
CA VAL A 321 29.07 -22.11 -17.24
C VAL A 321 30.15 -22.72 -18.14
N PRO A 322 30.95 -23.69 -17.66
CA PRO A 322 31.95 -24.35 -18.48
C PRO A 322 31.34 -25.00 -19.73
N ALA A 323 32.12 -25.11 -20.80
CA ALA A 323 31.72 -25.90 -21.96
C ALA A 323 31.68 -27.39 -21.54
N THR A 324 30.52 -28.02 -21.61
CA THR A 324 30.39 -29.46 -21.40
C THR A 324 30.92 -30.22 -22.61
N SER A 325 31.74 -31.24 -22.39
CA SER A 325 32.40 -32.05 -23.44
C SER A 325 31.49 -33.07 -24.15
N SER A 326 30.17 -33.07 -23.90
CA SER A 326 29.23 -33.93 -24.64
C SER A 326 28.47 -33.12 -25.69
N SER A 327 29.05 -33.08 -26.89
CA SER A 327 28.43 -32.63 -28.13
C SER A 327 27.28 -33.56 -28.53
N VAL A 328 26.04 -33.18 -28.22
CA VAL A 328 24.91 -33.39 -29.12
C VAL A 328 24.25 -32.03 -29.27
N VAL A 329 24.74 -31.27 -30.24
CA VAL A 329 24.14 -29.99 -30.63
C VAL A 329 22.83 -30.34 -31.34
N VAL A 330 21.73 -30.30 -30.60
CA VAL A 330 20.41 -30.18 -31.22
C VAL A 330 20.31 -28.74 -31.70
N GLU A 331 20.20 -28.52 -33.02
CA GLU A 331 19.93 -27.20 -33.59
C GLU A 331 18.77 -26.54 -32.83
N GLY A 332 19.05 -25.40 -32.18
CA GLY A 332 18.04 -24.60 -31.46
C GLY A 332 17.94 -24.82 -29.93
N ALA A 333 18.73 -25.70 -29.32
CA ALA A 333 18.70 -25.89 -27.86
C ALA A 333 19.45 -24.77 -27.12
N CYS A 334 18.73 -23.88 -26.44
CA CYS A 334 19.31 -22.97 -25.45
C CYS A 334 19.36 -23.67 -24.08
N ASP A 335 20.56 -23.92 -23.55
CA ASP A 335 20.73 -24.46 -22.20
C ASP A 335 20.12 -23.49 -21.17
N LYS A 336 19.37 -24.02 -20.21
CA LYS A 336 18.85 -23.23 -19.08
C LYS A 336 19.73 -23.47 -17.87
N GLN A 337 20.19 -22.38 -17.24
CA GLN A 337 20.82 -22.44 -15.93
C GLN A 337 19.81 -22.02 -14.87
N HIS A 338 19.58 -22.90 -13.91
CA HIS A 338 18.84 -22.57 -12.69
C HIS A 338 19.67 -21.62 -11.83
N LEU A 339 19.07 -20.53 -11.35
CA LEU A 339 19.75 -19.52 -10.53
C LEU A 339 19.27 -19.50 -9.09
N LEU A 340 17.95 -19.43 -8.90
CA LEU A 340 17.34 -19.14 -7.60
C LEU A 340 16.02 -19.91 -7.47
N THR A 341 15.83 -20.59 -6.34
CA THR A 341 14.54 -21.10 -5.91
C THR A 341 14.00 -20.16 -4.84
N THR A 342 12.77 -19.69 -5.00
CA THR A 342 12.10 -18.87 -4.01
C THR A 342 10.90 -19.62 -3.47
N SER A 343 10.70 -19.60 -2.16
CA SER A 343 9.55 -20.22 -1.52
C SER A 343 8.89 -19.26 -0.54
N PHE A 344 7.56 -19.21 -0.61
CA PHE A 344 6.73 -18.46 0.31
C PHE A 344 6.19 -19.39 1.38
N VAL A 345 6.36 -18.99 2.64
CA VAL A 345 6.00 -19.77 3.83
C VAL A 345 5.20 -18.89 4.77
N THR A 346 4.13 -19.42 5.34
CA THR A 346 3.35 -18.80 6.42
C THR A 346 3.39 -19.68 7.66
N ASP A 347 2.86 -19.20 8.79
CA ASP A 347 2.83 -20.00 10.03
C ASP A 347 1.84 -21.18 9.96
N ASP A 348 0.82 -21.11 9.10
CA ASP A 348 -0.24 -22.12 8.95
C ASP A 348 -0.02 -23.08 7.75
N ASP A 349 0.98 -22.83 6.89
CA ASP A 349 1.17 -23.59 5.66
C ASP A 349 1.87 -24.95 5.88
N ALA A 350 1.20 -26.02 5.47
CA ALA A 350 1.79 -27.36 5.37
C ALA A 350 2.60 -27.56 4.07
N SER A 351 2.38 -26.73 3.04
CA SER A 351 3.04 -26.85 1.73
C SER A 351 3.35 -25.46 1.14
N PRO A 352 4.63 -25.05 1.08
CA PRO A 352 5.01 -23.71 0.63
C PRO A 352 4.85 -23.54 -0.89
N THR A 353 4.38 -22.36 -1.32
CA THR A 353 4.36 -21.99 -2.74
C THR A 353 5.79 -21.67 -3.17
N SER A 354 6.33 -22.44 -4.12
CA SER A 354 7.71 -22.26 -4.59
C SER A 354 7.76 -21.98 -6.09
N THR A 355 8.70 -21.15 -6.52
CA THR A 355 9.01 -20.93 -7.94
C THR A 355 10.51 -20.99 -8.19
N MET A 356 10.87 -21.41 -9.40
CA MET A 356 12.25 -21.66 -9.80
C MET A 356 12.64 -20.70 -10.92
N LEU A 357 13.59 -19.82 -10.64
CA LEU A 357 14.17 -18.94 -11.65
C LEU A 357 15.26 -19.67 -12.43
N SER A 358 15.19 -19.56 -13.77
CA SER A 358 16.24 -19.99 -14.68
C SER A 358 16.44 -18.97 -15.79
N VAL A 359 17.70 -18.82 -16.23
CA VAL A 359 18.08 -17.97 -17.36
C VAL A 359 18.60 -18.82 -18.51
N GLN A 360 18.41 -18.35 -19.74
CA GLN A 360 18.98 -19.03 -20.90
C GLN A 360 20.47 -18.71 -21.01
N ARG A 361 21.28 -19.72 -21.37
CA ARG A 361 22.71 -19.64 -21.66
C ARG A 361 22.96 -20.03 -23.12
N PRO A 362 22.83 -19.09 -24.06
CA PRO A 362 23.07 -19.37 -25.48
C PRO A 362 24.47 -19.96 -25.73
N LEU A 363 24.55 -20.93 -26.63
CA LEU A 363 25.81 -21.53 -27.07
C LEU A 363 26.60 -20.57 -27.97
N PRO A 364 27.95 -20.59 -27.92
CA PRO A 364 28.81 -19.71 -28.73
C PRO A 364 28.62 -19.84 -30.24
N ASP A 365 28.33 -21.06 -30.73
CA ASP A 365 28.24 -21.37 -32.15
C ASP A 365 26.87 -21.02 -32.78
N CYS A 366 25.92 -20.57 -31.97
CA CYS A 366 24.65 -20.05 -32.45
C CYS A 366 24.82 -18.60 -32.92
N ILE A 367 25.42 -18.41 -34.11
CA ILE A 367 25.67 -17.09 -34.73
C ILE A 367 24.38 -16.27 -34.88
N ALA A 368 23.22 -16.92 -34.99
CA ALA A 368 21.90 -16.27 -35.01
C ALA A 368 21.42 -15.75 -33.62
N VAL A 369 21.97 -16.26 -32.52
CA VAL A 369 21.50 -15.96 -31.14
C VAL A 369 22.23 -14.78 -30.50
N ALA A 370 23.50 -14.53 -30.88
CA ALA A 370 24.21 -13.32 -30.44
C ALA A 370 23.54 -12.01 -30.92
N ALA A 371 22.80 -12.07 -32.04
CA ALA A 371 21.99 -10.97 -32.55
C ALA A 371 20.61 -10.83 -31.89
N THR A 372 20.12 -11.86 -31.19
CA THR A 372 18.78 -11.90 -30.54
C THR A 372 18.84 -11.91 -29.00
N LEU A 373 20.04 -11.87 -28.39
CA LEU A 373 20.20 -11.56 -26.97
C LEU A 373 19.42 -10.29 -26.65
N GLN A 374 18.44 -10.38 -25.75
CA GLN A 374 17.71 -9.21 -25.29
C GLN A 374 18.69 -8.28 -24.58
N LYS A 375 19.17 -7.26 -25.29
CA LYS A 375 20.13 -6.26 -24.78
C LYS A 375 19.48 -5.23 -23.87
N VAL A 376 18.15 -5.16 -23.89
CA VAL A 376 17.36 -4.21 -23.10
C VAL A 376 16.89 -4.91 -21.82
N PRO A 377 17.18 -4.35 -20.64
CA PRO A 377 16.65 -4.85 -19.37
C PRO A 377 15.13 -4.98 -19.38
N VAL A 378 14.60 -5.91 -18.58
CA VAL A 378 13.15 -6.06 -18.41
C VAL A 378 12.59 -4.81 -17.69
N PRO A 379 11.63 -4.07 -18.28
CA PRO A 379 11.17 -2.79 -17.74
C PRO A 379 10.67 -2.85 -16.29
N VAL A 380 9.83 -3.84 -15.94
CA VAL A 380 9.32 -3.97 -14.56
C VAL A 380 10.42 -4.15 -13.52
N VAL A 381 11.54 -4.77 -13.88
CA VAL A 381 12.71 -4.89 -12.97
C VAL A 381 13.40 -3.53 -12.82
N MET A 382 13.51 -2.78 -13.91
CA MET A 382 14.10 -1.43 -13.92
C MET A 382 13.26 -0.44 -13.11
N ASP A 383 11.93 -0.50 -13.22
CA ASP A 383 11.02 0.34 -12.45
C ASP A 383 11.18 0.11 -10.95
N HIS A 384 11.30 -1.16 -10.53
CA HIS A 384 11.54 -1.48 -9.12
C HIS A 384 12.96 -1.10 -8.65
N ILE A 385 13.99 -1.27 -9.48
CA ILE A 385 15.34 -0.77 -9.17
C ILE A 385 15.32 0.76 -8.99
N ALA A 386 14.58 1.48 -9.85
CA ALA A 386 14.42 2.92 -9.72
C ALA A 386 13.65 3.27 -8.45
N GLN A 387 12.54 2.59 -8.14
CA GLN A 387 11.77 2.80 -6.91
C GLN A 387 12.64 2.64 -5.66
N PHE A 388 13.42 1.55 -5.55
CA PHE A 388 14.34 1.36 -4.42
C PHE A 388 15.45 2.43 -4.41
N GLY A 389 15.92 2.86 -5.58
CA GLY A 389 16.88 3.96 -5.69
C GLY A 389 16.34 5.32 -5.23
N VAL A 390 15.07 5.64 -5.53
CA VAL A 390 14.42 6.87 -5.04
C VAL A 390 14.19 6.78 -3.54
N LEU A 391 13.77 5.61 -3.04
CA LEU A 391 13.64 5.38 -1.60
C LEU A 391 14.97 5.58 -0.88
N ASP A 392 16.07 5.04 -1.41
CA ASP A 392 17.42 5.23 -0.86
C ASP A 392 17.85 6.70 -0.87
N LEU A 393 17.58 7.43 -1.95
CA LEU A 393 17.86 8.86 -2.07
C LEU A 393 17.15 9.68 -0.98
N VAL A 394 15.85 9.46 -0.82
CA VAL A 394 15.03 10.19 0.16
C VAL A 394 15.42 9.80 1.58
N THR A 395 15.63 8.50 1.85
CA THR A 395 16.07 8.00 3.16
C THR A 395 17.41 8.61 3.56
N THR A 396 18.40 8.55 2.66
CA THR A 396 19.72 9.14 2.87
C THR A 396 19.66 10.66 3.05
N PHE A 397 18.75 11.35 2.35
CA PHE A 397 18.54 12.78 2.54
C PHE A 397 17.94 13.08 3.93
N VAL A 398 16.90 12.34 4.33
CA VAL A 398 16.24 12.49 5.62
C VAL A 398 17.22 12.24 6.77
N GLU A 399 18.00 11.17 6.71
CA GLU A 399 18.95 10.81 7.76
C GLU A 399 20.04 11.87 7.92
N ASN A 400 20.66 12.29 6.82
CA ASN A 400 21.82 13.20 6.87
C ASN A 400 21.44 14.67 7.01
N GLU A 401 20.29 15.10 6.49
CA GLU A 401 19.92 16.53 6.48
C GLU A 401 18.86 16.85 7.53
N ILE A 402 17.81 16.03 7.66
CA ILE A 402 16.67 16.34 8.54
C ILE A 402 16.95 15.84 9.96
N LEU A 403 17.36 14.58 10.13
CA LEU A 403 17.56 13.98 11.44
C LEU A 403 18.82 14.49 12.15
N GLU A 404 19.91 14.75 11.42
CA GLU A 404 21.10 15.38 12.01
C GLU A 404 20.82 16.82 12.47
N LEU A 405 20.15 17.65 11.66
CA LEU A 405 19.89 19.06 11.99
C LEU A 405 18.78 19.24 13.04
N SER A 406 17.77 18.37 13.05
CA SER A 406 16.74 18.38 14.10
C SER A 406 17.33 18.11 15.50
N SER A 407 18.40 17.31 15.58
CA SER A 407 19.13 17.06 16.83
C SER A 407 19.84 18.31 17.39
N ILE A 408 19.99 19.37 16.57
CA ILE A 408 20.66 20.63 16.90
C ILE A 408 19.63 21.77 17.11
N ASN A 409 18.31 21.50 17.05
CA ASN A 409 17.21 22.48 17.19
C ASN A 409 17.31 23.69 16.24
N SER A 410 17.88 23.51 15.03
CA SER A 410 18.30 24.62 14.17
C SER A 410 17.58 24.74 12.82
N ILE A 411 16.40 24.12 12.64
CA ILE A 411 15.67 24.22 11.36
C ILE A 411 14.95 25.56 11.29
N THR A 412 15.62 26.55 10.70
CA THR A 412 15.00 27.83 10.32
C THR A 412 14.35 27.71 8.93
N PRO A 413 13.44 28.62 8.54
CA PRO A 413 12.89 28.64 7.19
C PRO A 413 13.97 28.73 6.09
N GLU A 414 15.07 29.44 6.35
CA GLU A 414 16.21 29.54 5.43
C GLU A 414 16.93 28.19 5.26
N VAL A 415 17.14 27.46 6.35
CA VAL A 415 17.71 26.11 6.31
C VAL A 415 16.77 25.15 5.59
N SER A 416 15.46 25.28 5.80
CA SER A 416 14.44 24.48 5.10
C SER A 416 14.44 24.74 3.59
N ALA A 417 14.55 26.01 3.17
CA ALA A 417 14.68 26.36 1.76
C ALA A 417 15.99 25.83 1.14
N ALA A 418 17.10 25.86 1.87
CA ALA A 418 18.36 25.25 1.43
C ALA A 418 18.29 23.72 1.32
N MET A 419 17.54 23.07 2.23
CA MET A 419 17.24 21.64 2.13
C MET A 419 16.41 21.32 0.88
N ALA A 420 15.42 22.17 0.54
CA ALA A 420 14.61 22.01 -0.67
C ALA A 420 15.47 22.03 -1.94
N THR A 421 16.39 23.00 -2.07
CA THR A 421 17.28 23.07 -3.24
C THR A 421 18.25 21.89 -3.31
N LYS A 422 18.73 21.40 -2.16
CA LYS A 422 19.59 20.21 -2.09
C LYS A 422 18.86 18.94 -2.50
N LEU A 423 17.62 18.75 -2.05
CA LEU A 423 16.78 17.61 -2.46
C LEU A 423 16.52 17.64 -3.98
N GLN A 424 16.18 18.81 -4.51
CA GLN A 424 15.99 19.02 -5.95
C GLN A 424 17.25 18.66 -6.75
N SER A 425 18.43 19.12 -6.30
CA SER A 425 19.71 18.79 -6.96
C SER A 425 19.98 17.29 -6.97
N ARG A 426 19.76 16.59 -5.84
CA ARG A 426 19.94 15.12 -5.78
C ARG A 426 18.98 14.39 -6.70
N TRP A 427 17.74 14.87 -6.80
CA TRP A 427 16.74 14.32 -7.72
C TRP A 427 17.17 14.49 -9.19
N GLU A 428 17.63 15.67 -9.57
CA GLU A 428 18.12 15.94 -10.93
C GLU A 428 19.33 15.06 -11.29
N GLU A 429 20.29 14.89 -10.37
CA GLU A 429 21.41 13.97 -10.53
C GLU A 429 20.93 12.51 -10.70
N PHE A 430 19.93 12.09 -9.91
CA PHE A 430 19.35 10.76 -9.98
C PHE A 430 18.69 10.48 -11.35
N VAL A 431 17.92 11.45 -11.85
CA VAL A 431 17.27 11.40 -13.17
C VAL A 431 18.33 11.41 -14.28
N GLN A 432 19.32 12.30 -14.20
CA GLN A 432 20.38 12.42 -15.21
C GLN A 432 21.20 11.13 -15.33
N ALA A 433 21.49 10.45 -14.22
CA ALA A 433 22.18 9.17 -14.20
C ALA A 433 21.40 8.05 -14.91
N ARG A 434 20.08 8.22 -15.10
CA ARG A 434 19.15 7.24 -15.68
C ARG A 434 18.48 7.70 -16.97
N GLN A 435 18.88 8.83 -17.54
CA GLN A 435 18.26 9.42 -18.74
C GLN A 435 18.25 8.49 -19.98
N PHE A 436 19.12 7.48 -20.00
CA PHE A 436 19.21 6.50 -21.10
C PHE A 436 18.58 5.14 -20.76
N TRP A 437 17.90 5.01 -19.62
CA TRP A 437 17.20 3.79 -19.25
C TRP A 437 15.92 3.66 -20.08
N VAL A 438 15.90 2.69 -20.99
CA VAL A 438 14.77 2.46 -21.89
C VAL A 438 13.57 1.92 -21.11
N GLY A 439 12.42 2.57 -21.25
CA GLY A 439 11.15 2.11 -20.66
C GLY A 439 10.95 2.49 -19.19
N LEU A 440 11.85 3.27 -18.59
CA LEU A 440 11.70 3.77 -17.22
C LEU A 440 10.75 4.98 -17.19
N ASP A 441 9.71 4.92 -16.35
CA ASP A 441 8.83 6.06 -16.05
C ASP A 441 9.08 6.59 -14.64
N LEU A 442 9.60 7.82 -14.55
CA LEU A 442 9.83 8.52 -13.27
C LEU A 442 8.76 9.57 -12.95
N GLY A 443 7.72 9.72 -13.77
CA GLY A 443 6.75 10.81 -13.65
C GLY A 443 6.00 10.83 -12.32
N VAL A 444 5.67 9.64 -11.78
CA VAL A 444 5.03 9.53 -10.44
C VAL A 444 5.96 10.07 -9.36
N PHE A 445 7.23 9.66 -9.37
CA PHE A 445 8.24 10.12 -8.41
C PHE A 445 8.55 11.61 -8.58
N GLU A 446 8.54 12.14 -9.79
CA GLU A 446 8.74 13.58 -10.04
C GLU A 446 7.67 14.41 -9.32
N VAL A 447 6.39 14.00 -9.39
CA VAL A 447 5.30 14.69 -8.67
C VAL A 447 5.49 14.59 -7.16
N GLU A 448 5.84 13.41 -6.65
CA GLU A 448 6.04 13.18 -5.21
C GLU A 448 7.24 13.96 -4.65
N ILE A 449 8.37 13.96 -5.35
CA ILE A 449 9.58 14.70 -4.95
C ILE A 449 9.34 16.21 -5.06
N ASN A 450 8.72 16.70 -6.13
CA ASN A 450 8.38 18.11 -6.26
C ASN A 450 7.45 18.58 -5.13
N LYS A 451 6.55 17.70 -4.65
CA LYS A 451 5.71 18.00 -3.49
C LYS A 451 6.55 18.12 -2.21
N MET A 452 7.52 17.23 -1.97
CA MET A 452 8.45 17.34 -0.83
C MET A 452 9.28 18.63 -0.88
N VAL A 453 9.84 18.94 -2.05
CA VAL A 453 10.61 20.18 -2.29
C VAL A 453 9.74 21.40 -2.02
N SER A 454 8.50 21.40 -2.50
CA SER A 454 7.56 22.51 -2.28
C SER A 454 7.22 22.69 -0.80
N LEU A 455 7.04 21.60 -0.04
CA LEU A 455 6.78 21.64 1.39
C LEU A 455 8.00 22.17 2.17
N LEU A 456 9.21 21.76 1.80
CA LEU A 456 10.44 22.25 2.41
C LEU A 456 10.70 23.74 2.09
N ALA A 457 10.35 24.18 0.88
CA ALA A 457 10.51 25.57 0.46
C ALA A 457 9.41 26.51 1.01
N ALA A 458 8.28 25.96 1.47
CA ALA A 458 7.16 26.72 1.99
C ALA A 458 7.50 27.35 3.36
N GLY A 459 7.99 28.59 3.36
CA GLY A 459 8.32 29.32 4.59
C GLY A 459 7.13 29.66 5.50
N SER A 460 5.90 29.36 5.09
CA SER A 460 4.67 29.58 5.87
C SER A 460 4.26 28.38 6.74
N SER A 461 4.75 27.18 6.44
CA SER A 461 4.39 25.95 7.17
C SER A 461 5.50 25.56 8.15
N PRO A 462 5.16 25.02 9.34
CA PRO A 462 6.17 24.50 10.26
C PRO A 462 7.03 23.42 9.59
N PRO A 463 8.36 23.42 9.76
CA PRO A 463 9.26 22.43 9.17
C PRO A 463 8.94 20.98 9.61
N GLU A 464 8.28 20.82 10.76
CA GLU A 464 7.77 19.54 11.25
C GLU A 464 6.77 18.89 10.28
N MET A 465 6.00 19.68 9.53
CA MET A 465 4.98 19.18 8.59
C MET A 465 5.63 18.55 7.35
N ALA A 466 6.65 19.21 6.79
CA ALA A 466 7.44 18.66 5.69
C ALA A 466 8.15 17.37 6.12
N THR A 467 8.70 17.37 7.34
CA THR A 467 9.33 16.17 7.93
C THR A 467 8.32 15.03 8.10
N ALA A 468 7.14 15.32 8.65
CA ALA A 468 6.08 14.34 8.84
C ALA A 468 5.57 13.76 7.51
N TYR A 469 5.44 14.59 6.47
CA TYR A 469 5.11 14.13 5.12
C TYR A 469 6.17 13.17 4.57
N MET A 470 7.44 13.55 4.64
CA MET A 470 8.55 12.72 4.12
C MET A 470 8.68 11.40 4.89
N PHE A 471 8.49 11.40 6.20
CA PHE A 471 8.53 10.17 7.00
C PHE A 471 7.35 9.25 6.68
N SER A 472 6.16 9.80 6.44
CA SER A 472 5.01 9.02 6.00
C SER A 472 5.27 8.41 4.62
N TRP A 473 5.80 9.20 3.67
CA TRP A 473 6.19 8.70 2.35
C TRP A 473 7.23 7.58 2.44
N MET A 474 8.28 7.75 3.25
CA MET A 474 9.29 6.71 3.48
C MET A 474 8.66 5.45 4.04
N SER A 475 7.85 5.57 5.09
CA SER A 475 7.15 4.44 5.70
C SER A 475 6.28 3.70 4.69
N SER A 476 5.61 4.43 3.80
CA SER A 476 4.80 3.86 2.71
C SER A 476 5.62 3.00 1.76
N TYR A 477 6.75 3.51 1.26
CA TYR A 477 7.59 2.79 0.30
C TYR A 477 8.44 1.69 0.94
N GLN A 478 8.93 1.90 2.16
CA GLN A 478 9.65 0.89 2.95
C GLN A 478 8.76 -0.32 3.22
N MET A 479 7.52 -0.08 3.68
CA MET A 479 6.58 -1.13 4.01
C MET A 479 5.71 -1.55 2.81
N GLN A 480 5.83 -0.87 1.67
CA GLN A 480 5.01 -1.08 0.48
C GLN A 480 3.51 -1.10 0.82
N ARG A 481 3.08 -0.12 1.63
CA ARG A 481 1.74 0.01 2.21
C ARG A 481 1.27 1.44 2.10
N PRO A 482 -0.03 1.70 1.88
CA PRO A 482 -0.52 3.06 1.80
C PRO A 482 -0.50 3.71 3.18
N THR A 483 0.06 4.91 3.26
CA THR A 483 0.01 5.79 4.44
C THR A 483 -0.62 7.13 4.04
N ALA A 484 -1.40 7.74 4.92
CA ALA A 484 -1.91 9.09 4.67
C ALA A 484 -0.76 10.09 4.81
N MET A 485 -0.47 10.86 3.76
CA MET A 485 0.59 11.86 3.71
C MET A 485 -0.01 13.28 3.76
N GLY A 486 -0.43 13.70 4.96
CA GLY A 486 -1.11 14.97 5.22
C GLY A 486 -2.63 14.95 4.96
N SER A 487 -3.09 14.06 4.08
CA SER A 487 -4.51 13.85 3.78
C SER A 487 -4.77 12.38 3.41
N PRO A 488 -5.96 11.82 3.68
CA PRO A 488 -6.33 10.49 3.19
C PRO A 488 -6.42 10.37 1.67
N SER A 489 -6.53 11.48 0.94
CA SER A 489 -6.45 11.47 -0.54
C SER A 489 -5.01 11.45 -1.05
N SER A 490 -4.04 11.69 -0.16
CA SER A 490 -2.61 11.72 -0.46
C SER A 490 -1.99 10.40 0.01
N VAL A 491 -2.26 9.34 -0.75
CA VAL A 491 -1.73 7.99 -0.54
C VAL A 491 -1.05 7.52 -1.83
N VAL A 492 -0.02 6.68 -1.72
CA VAL A 492 0.64 6.10 -2.89
C VAL A 492 -0.30 5.09 -3.55
N PRO A 493 -0.81 5.34 -4.77
CA PRO A 493 -1.88 4.54 -5.36
C PRO A 493 -1.47 3.08 -5.60
N THR A 494 -0.19 2.85 -5.90
CA THR A 494 0.39 1.52 -6.16
C THR A 494 0.20 0.53 -5.02
N PHE A 495 0.07 1.01 -3.76
CA PHE A 495 -0.11 0.14 -2.59
C PHE A 495 -1.57 0.02 -2.14
N VAL A 496 -2.50 0.71 -2.80
CA VAL A 496 -3.92 0.67 -2.44
C VAL A 496 -4.58 -0.55 -3.08
N THR A 497 -5.05 -1.50 -2.27
CA THR A 497 -5.74 -2.70 -2.77
C THR A 497 -7.20 -2.41 -3.10
N LEU A 498 -7.84 -3.28 -3.89
CA LEU A 498 -9.27 -3.18 -4.22
C LEU A 498 -10.15 -3.14 -2.95
N SER A 499 -9.82 -3.95 -1.94
CA SER A 499 -10.52 -3.94 -0.65
C SER A 499 -10.47 -2.57 0.02
N MET A 500 -9.33 -1.88 -0.06
CA MET A 500 -9.15 -0.54 0.49
C MET A 500 -10.01 0.49 -0.27
N GLN A 501 -10.02 0.43 -1.60
CA GLN A 501 -10.84 1.33 -2.43
C GLN A 501 -12.34 1.18 -2.11
N LEU A 502 -12.85 -0.06 -2.03
CA LEU A 502 -14.24 -0.33 -1.70
C LEU A 502 -14.61 0.14 -0.28
N THR A 503 -13.69 -0.01 0.67
CA THR A 503 -13.89 0.40 2.06
C THR A 503 -13.95 1.92 2.20
N LEU A 504 -13.10 2.65 1.48
CA LEU A 504 -13.13 4.11 1.46
C LEU A 504 -14.43 4.65 0.83
N GLN A 505 -14.93 4.01 -0.23
CA GLN A 505 -16.23 4.37 -0.81
C GLN A 505 -17.39 4.17 0.18
N GLN A 506 -17.36 3.09 0.99
CA GLN A 506 -18.36 2.87 2.05
C GLN A 506 -18.32 3.97 3.12
N LEU A 507 -17.12 4.42 3.51
CA LEU A 507 -16.99 5.54 4.45
C LEU A 507 -17.65 6.79 3.88
N THR A 508 -17.40 7.13 2.61
CA THR A 508 -18.00 8.28 1.95
C THR A 508 -19.54 8.18 1.93
N ALA A 509 -20.08 7.00 1.59
CA ALA A 509 -21.53 6.77 1.59
C ALA A 509 -22.16 6.89 3.00
N THR A 510 -21.46 6.41 4.03
CA THR A 510 -21.92 6.48 5.43
C THR A 510 -21.90 7.91 5.97
N ILE A 511 -20.91 8.72 5.56
CA ILE A 511 -20.81 10.14 5.95
C ILE A 511 -21.90 10.97 5.24
N VAL A 512 -22.21 10.68 3.98
CA VAL A 512 -23.21 11.42 3.18
C VAL A 512 -24.66 11.10 3.60
N THR A 513 -24.91 9.94 4.21
CA THR A 513 -26.26 9.49 4.60
C THR A 513 -26.67 9.83 6.03
N ALA A 514 -25.79 10.42 6.85
CA ALA A 514 -26.15 10.90 8.19
C ALA A 514 -27.06 12.14 8.08
N PRO A 515 -28.36 12.08 8.46
CA PRO A 515 -29.22 13.25 8.41
C PRO A 515 -28.80 14.21 9.52
N GLY A 516 -28.49 15.45 9.16
CA GLY A 516 -28.36 16.54 10.11
C GLY A 516 -29.60 16.62 11.00
N GLY A 517 -29.37 16.86 12.30
CA GLY A 517 -30.39 16.89 13.32
C GLY A 517 -31.59 17.77 12.97
N GLY A 518 -32.75 17.12 12.88
CA GLY A 518 -34.07 17.73 12.87
C GLY A 518 -35.03 16.74 13.49
N GLY A 519 -35.47 17.02 14.73
CA GLY A 519 -36.38 16.16 15.47
C GLY A 519 -37.69 15.92 14.71
N GLY A 520 -37.90 14.67 14.32
CA GLY A 520 -39.16 14.18 13.75
C GLY A 520 -39.29 12.70 14.08
N VAL A 521 -40.06 12.40 15.13
CA VAL A 521 -40.41 11.04 15.54
C VAL A 521 -41.13 10.35 14.38
N CYS A 522 -40.56 9.28 13.83
CA CYS A 522 -41.34 8.32 13.04
C CYS A 522 -42.05 7.36 14.00
N PRO A 523 -43.36 7.10 13.82
CA PRO A 523 -44.08 6.13 14.64
C PRO A 523 -43.63 4.70 14.31
N PRO A 524 -43.81 3.75 15.25
CA PRO A 524 -43.27 2.41 15.11
C PRO A 524 -44.06 1.61 14.07
N CYS A 525 -43.41 1.22 12.98
CA CYS A 525 -43.93 0.22 12.06
C CYS A 525 -43.52 -1.16 12.60
N GLU A 526 -44.48 -1.93 13.12
CA GLU A 526 -44.33 -3.37 13.28
C GLU A 526 -44.22 -4.01 11.89
N CYS A 527 -43.04 -4.51 11.51
CA CYS A 527 -42.90 -5.50 10.45
C CYS A 527 -42.28 -6.75 11.05
N LYS A 528 -43.13 -7.77 11.23
CA LYS A 528 -42.70 -9.17 11.21
C LYS A 528 -42.27 -9.49 9.78
N ASP A 529 -41.26 -10.35 9.67
CA ASP A 529 -40.63 -10.92 8.47
C ASP A 529 -39.37 -10.19 7.99
N ALA A 530 -38.30 -10.98 7.91
CA ALA A 530 -36.93 -10.59 7.62
C ALA A 530 -36.81 -9.94 6.24
N CYS A 531 -36.31 -8.70 6.19
CA CYS A 531 -35.81 -8.10 4.97
C CYS A 531 -34.49 -8.78 4.59
N VAL A 532 -34.55 -9.76 3.70
CA VAL A 532 -33.38 -10.16 2.89
C VAL A 532 -33.16 -9.02 1.89
N GLU A 533 -31.99 -8.37 1.98
CA GLU A 533 -31.55 -7.38 0.99
C GLU A 533 -31.61 -8.00 -0.42
N ALA A 534 -32.50 -7.49 -1.27
CA ALA A 534 -32.60 -7.96 -2.66
C ALA A 534 -31.36 -7.49 -3.42
N GLN A 535 -30.45 -8.40 -3.74
CA GLN A 535 -29.32 -8.10 -4.63
C GLN A 535 -29.83 -7.60 -5.99
N PRO A 536 -29.24 -6.54 -6.56
CA PRO A 536 -29.59 -6.10 -7.90
C PRO A 536 -29.24 -7.19 -8.92
N PRO A 537 -30.08 -7.39 -9.96
CA PRO A 537 -29.86 -8.44 -10.95
C PRO A 537 -28.59 -8.14 -11.78
N PRO A 538 -27.88 -9.15 -12.31
CA PRO A 538 -26.64 -8.94 -13.05
C PRO A 538 -26.87 -8.06 -14.29
N VAL A 539 -25.98 -7.09 -14.54
CA VAL A 539 -26.09 -6.13 -15.67
C VAL A 539 -26.04 -6.84 -17.02
N PHE A 540 -25.28 -7.92 -17.11
CA PHE A 540 -25.12 -8.72 -18.31
C PHE A 540 -25.67 -10.13 -18.09
N VAL A 541 -26.48 -10.61 -19.03
CA VAL A 541 -27.05 -11.95 -19.06
C VAL A 541 -26.58 -12.66 -20.32
N PRO A 542 -26.24 -13.96 -20.27
CA PRO A 542 -25.82 -14.71 -21.45
C PRO A 542 -26.89 -14.65 -22.55
N SER A 543 -26.47 -14.51 -23.82
CA SER A 543 -27.37 -14.40 -24.97
C SER A 543 -28.15 -15.70 -25.28
N GLY A 544 -27.84 -16.80 -24.57
CA GLY A 544 -28.63 -18.03 -24.55
C GLY A 544 -28.45 -18.94 -25.76
N ARG A 545 -27.53 -18.65 -26.68
CA ARG A 545 -27.16 -19.55 -27.77
C ARG A 545 -25.97 -20.42 -27.36
N HIS A 546 -26.14 -21.73 -27.49
CA HIS A 546 -25.09 -22.70 -27.13
C HIS A 546 -23.83 -22.43 -27.97
N GLY A 547 -22.73 -22.03 -27.31
CA GLY A 547 -21.44 -21.75 -27.94
C GLY A 547 -21.16 -20.27 -28.24
N ASP A 548 -22.04 -19.35 -27.85
CA ASP A 548 -21.86 -17.92 -28.05
C ASP A 548 -21.34 -17.26 -26.75
N THR A 549 -20.20 -16.56 -26.81
CA THR A 549 -19.59 -15.81 -25.68
C THR A 549 -20.20 -14.41 -25.52
N THR A 550 -21.28 -14.11 -26.23
CA THR A 550 -21.95 -12.81 -26.20
C THR A 550 -22.90 -12.68 -25.01
N TYR A 551 -22.91 -11.48 -24.42
CA TYR A 551 -23.78 -11.11 -23.32
C TYR A 551 -24.76 -10.03 -23.76
N ASN A 552 -26.02 -10.14 -23.34
CA ASN A 552 -27.04 -9.11 -23.48
C ASN A 552 -27.12 -8.30 -22.19
N VAL A 553 -27.51 -7.03 -22.31
CA VAL A 553 -27.83 -6.24 -21.12
C VAL A 553 -29.15 -6.71 -20.52
N ASN A 554 -29.17 -6.86 -19.21
CA ASN A 554 -30.34 -7.26 -18.47
C ASN A 554 -31.43 -6.20 -18.57
N ALA A 555 -32.60 -6.60 -19.06
CA ALA A 555 -33.75 -5.73 -19.29
C ALA A 555 -34.30 -5.04 -18.01
N ALA A 556 -33.82 -5.44 -16.83
CA ALA A 556 -34.07 -4.73 -15.57
C ALA A 556 -33.46 -3.31 -15.54
N TYR A 557 -32.47 -3.03 -16.40
CA TYR A 557 -31.83 -1.72 -16.52
C TYR A 557 -32.46 -0.88 -17.66
N PRO A 558 -32.81 0.40 -17.42
CA PRO A 558 -33.41 1.26 -18.44
C PRO A 558 -32.39 1.61 -19.55
N ALA A 559 -32.87 1.71 -20.80
CA ALA A 559 -32.04 2.05 -21.95
C ALA A 559 -31.31 3.40 -21.80
N GLU A 560 -31.94 4.35 -21.11
CA GLU A 560 -31.38 5.67 -20.78
C GLU A 560 -30.08 5.56 -19.95
N LEU A 561 -29.98 4.55 -19.07
CA LEU A 561 -28.75 4.29 -18.33
C LEU A 561 -27.67 3.83 -19.30
N LEU A 562 -27.99 2.93 -20.24
CA LEU A 562 -27.04 2.46 -21.25
C LEU A 562 -26.53 3.58 -22.18
N ASP A 563 -27.41 4.50 -22.56
CA ASP A 563 -27.05 5.65 -23.36
C ASP A 563 -26.13 6.59 -22.59
N ALA A 564 -26.37 6.79 -21.30
CA ALA A 564 -25.47 7.55 -20.42
C ALA A 564 -24.09 6.89 -20.31
N ILE A 565 -24.04 5.56 -20.20
CA ILE A 565 -22.78 4.78 -20.14
C ILE A 565 -22.01 4.93 -21.45
N ASN A 566 -22.66 4.70 -22.58
CA ASN A 566 -22.07 4.86 -23.89
C ASN A 566 -21.58 6.29 -24.13
N HIS A 567 -22.32 7.28 -23.65
CA HIS A 567 -21.91 8.68 -23.71
C HIS A 567 -20.65 8.92 -22.88
N SER A 568 -20.60 8.46 -21.62
CA SER A 568 -19.43 8.61 -20.75
C SER A 568 -18.19 7.89 -21.29
N ILE A 569 -18.34 6.69 -21.84
CA ILE A 569 -17.25 5.94 -22.48
C ILE A 569 -16.74 6.71 -23.72
N ASN A 570 -17.64 7.26 -24.54
CA ASN A 570 -17.24 8.10 -25.66
C ASN A 570 -16.50 9.36 -25.21
N GLN A 571 -16.94 10.02 -24.13
CA GLN A 571 -16.24 11.20 -23.59
C GLN A 571 -14.84 10.85 -23.08
N MET A 572 -14.67 9.71 -22.39
CA MET A 572 -13.35 9.21 -21.97
C MET A 572 -12.46 8.89 -23.17
N TYR A 573 -13.00 8.23 -24.20
CA TYR A 573 -12.28 7.94 -25.44
C TYR A 573 -11.85 9.21 -26.17
N LEU A 574 -12.72 10.21 -26.26
CA LEU A 574 -12.41 11.51 -26.86
C LEU A 574 -11.36 12.28 -26.05
N ALA A 575 -11.43 12.22 -24.71
CA ALA A 575 -10.42 12.82 -23.84
C ALA A 575 -9.05 12.14 -23.99
N LEU A 576 -9.01 10.80 -24.12
CA LEU A 576 -7.80 10.03 -24.40
C LEU A 576 -7.23 10.33 -25.79
N LEU A 577 -8.08 10.48 -26.80
CA LEU A 577 -7.67 10.91 -28.14
C LEU A 577 -7.11 12.33 -28.13
N GLN A 578 -7.75 13.27 -27.44
CA GLN A 578 -7.22 14.63 -27.26
C GLN A 578 -5.88 14.62 -26.53
N ALA A 579 -5.75 13.83 -25.45
CA ALA A 579 -4.48 13.67 -24.74
C ALA A 579 -3.39 13.05 -25.63
N SER A 580 -3.72 12.10 -26.50
CA SER A 580 -2.78 11.52 -27.46
C SER A 580 -2.34 12.49 -28.57
N ASN A 581 -3.19 13.45 -28.93
CA ASN A 581 -2.90 14.46 -29.95
C ASN A 581 -2.11 15.67 -29.42
N VAL A 582 -1.83 15.76 -28.11
CA VAL A 582 -1.04 16.85 -27.51
C VAL A 582 0.48 16.61 -27.61
N LYS A 583 0.94 15.51 -28.23
CA LYS A 583 2.36 15.30 -28.58
C LYS A 583 2.59 14.92 -30.04
N GLN A 584 2.22 15.81 -30.98
CA GLN A 584 2.86 15.88 -32.30
C GLN A 584 2.98 17.33 -32.78
N CYS A 585 3.92 18.09 -32.21
CA CYS A 585 4.53 19.20 -32.93
C CYS A 585 5.77 18.67 -33.66
N ASN A 586 5.58 18.17 -34.87
CA ASN A 586 6.68 17.86 -35.77
C ASN A 586 7.28 19.17 -36.30
N SER A 587 8.56 19.39 -35.99
CA SER A 587 9.44 20.26 -36.74
C SER A 587 9.68 19.66 -38.14
N SER A 588 9.02 20.18 -39.18
CA SER A 588 9.51 20.21 -40.56
C SER A 588 8.49 20.87 -41.50
N GLY A 589 8.89 21.94 -42.17
CA GLY A 589 8.06 22.56 -43.21
C GLY A 589 8.32 24.03 -43.51
N VAL A 590 9.57 24.50 -43.54
CA VAL A 590 9.90 25.74 -44.26
C VAL A 590 10.16 25.36 -45.70
N GLU A 591 9.10 25.37 -46.52
CA GLU A 591 9.21 25.31 -47.97
C GLU A 591 9.29 26.74 -48.50
N GLY A 592 10.52 27.24 -48.65
CA GLY A 592 10.80 28.50 -49.33
C GLY A 592 10.66 28.31 -50.84
N GLN A 593 9.69 29.00 -51.44
CA GLN A 593 9.58 29.10 -52.90
C GLN A 593 10.39 30.29 -53.47
N ARG A 594 11.35 29.91 -54.34
CA ARG A 594 11.76 30.54 -55.63
C ARG A 594 12.62 31.81 -55.61
N PRO A 595 13.59 31.95 -56.56
CA PRO A 595 13.30 32.10 -58.00
C PRO A 595 14.33 31.43 -58.96
N PRO A 596 14.22 31.57 -60.31
CA PRO A 596 14.90 30.71 -61.30
C PRO A 596 16.32 31.17 -61.66
N ARG A 597 17.02 30.30 -62.40
CA ARG A 597 18.32 30.50 -63.07
C ARG A 597 18.50 31.89 -63.70
N ALA A 598 19.67 32.51 -63.50
CA ALA A 598 20.61 32.89 -64.57
C ALA A 598 21.90 33.54 -64.01
N LEU A 599 23.03 33.04 -64.50
CA LEU A 599 24.25 33.75 -64.95
C LEU A 599 24.81 34.90 -64.08
N ALA A 600 25.96 34.67 -63.46
CA ALA A 600 27.29 35.08 -63.95
C ALA A 600 28.36 34.59 -62.98
#